data_AF-A0A919KRS0-F1
#
_entry.id   AF-A0A919KRS0-F1
#
_cell.length_a   1.000
_cell.length_b   1.000
_cell.length_c   1.000
_cell.angle_alpha   90.00
_cell.angle_beta   90.00
_cell.angle_gamma   90.00
#
_symmetry.space_group_name_H-M   'P 1'
#
loop_
_entity.id
_entity.type
_entity.pdbx_description
1 polymer ?
#
loop_
_entity_poly.entity_id
_entity_poly.type
_entity_poly.pdbx_seq_one_letter_code
_entity_poly.pdbx_strand_id
1 'polypeptide(L)'
;MIPHPAPALSAWPVVLPPGPAGTVRGGARRARRASPAATAGCAAATVRTRLSDPDATLGRTMNVSHIGPPEPLAQRLAELRGPAPQRSLNARALAALAANPGCRRRAVLDAAGIDKGAVAQRLGRPAPFGQSPFAIARGTMFESRLKADDYAVLLEPLRRHLGLPSDGAAPLAVPDLLRRSGPAVRAERTAAALAEAAADPSAWTLLDHPLLRLTVAGSPAYLEPDAVVVHGGRCTVVEIKSFPVLDGSADPAKVGAAARQAAVYVLALQETAAALAGTTVAPGPYAVQALPGSPELSVLLVCPKDFSNRPTAVSVDIRRELATTRRQLARMTAVDELLDTLAPGTSFDLAPDQAGLPTRPVAELADAVESVPAAYGPECLSSCELGFHCRAQARCDDRVEQLGRGVRGELGSIRTVAGALAAAGPAAAAGDRESDEAAARLSYAAALRAEALGGCAG
;
A
#
# COMPACT_ATOMS: atom_id res chain seq x y z
N MET A 1 -17.22 58.66 -12.85
CA MET A 1 -17.62 58.53 -14.26
C MET A 1 -16.45 58.99 -15.13
N ILE A 2 -15.49 58.08 -15.34
CA ILE A 2 -14.36 58.15 -16.28
C ILE A 2 -14.08 56.67 -16.62
N PRO A 3 -14.26 56.18 -17.85
CA PRO A 3 -14.08 54.77 -18.15
C PRO A 3 -12.61 54.46 -18.51
N HIS A 4 -12.05 53.46 -17.84
CA HIS A 4 -10.78 52.80 -18.21
C HIS A 4 -11.04 51.80 -19.36
N PRO A 5 -10.17 51.74 -20.39
CA PRO A 5 -10.29 50.74 -21.45
C PRO A 5 -9.71 49.39 -21.04
N ALA A 6 -10.38 48.31 -21.47
CA ALA A 6 -9.98 46.92 -21.31
C ALA A 6 -8.77 46.56 -22.18
N PRO A 7 -7.90 45.61 -21.75
CA PRO A 7 -6.78 45.17 -22.56
C PRO A 7 -7.20 44.12 -23.61
N ALA A 8 -6.70 44.32 -24.83
CA ALA A 8 -6.86 43.44 -25.98
C ALA A 8 -6.05 42.13 -25.81
N LEU A 9 -6.69 41.00 -26.14
CA LEU A 9 -6.06 39.70 -26.26
C LEU A 9 -5.26 39.62 -27.57
N SER A 10 -3.93 39.57 -27.47
CA SER A 10 -3.04 39.32 -28.61
C SER A 10 -2.92 37.80 -28.86
N ALA A 11 -3.40 37.35 -30.01
CA ALA A 11 -3.17 36.01 -30.54
C ALA A 11 -1.70 35.85 -31.00
N TRP A 12 -1.05 34.75 -30.60
CA TRP A 12 0.27 34.34 -31.09
C TRP A 12 0.11 33.13 -32.03
N PRO A 13 0.81 33.09 -33.18
CA PRO A 13 0.68 32.00 -34.14
C PRO A 13 1.43 30.74 -33.69
N VAL A 14 0.79 29.59 -33.87
CA VAL A 14 1.38 28.25 -33.69
C VAL A 14 2.34 27.97 -34.85
N VAL A 15 3.62 27.80 -34.56
CA VAL A 15 4.64 27.32 -35.50
C VAL A 15 4.86 25.83 -35.22
N LEU A 16 4.53 24.98 -36.20
CA LEU A 16 4.81 23.54 -36.18
C LEU A 16 6.26 23.26 -36.62
N PRO A 17 7.02 22.36 -35.96
CA PRO A 17 8.35 21.99 -36.41
C PRO A 17 8.32 20.99 -37.58
N PRO A 18 9.32 20.99 -38.47
CA PRO A 18 9.39 20.07 -39.61
C PRO A 18 9.83 18.66 -39.17
N GLY A 19 9.20 17.64 -39.74
CA GLY A 19 9.58 16.24 -39.54
C GLY A 19 10.86 15.86 -40.30
N PRO A 20 11.67 14.91 -39.80
CA PRO A 20 12.86 14.48 -40.50
C PRO A 20 12.53 13.41 -41.55
N ALA A 21 12.87 13.70 -42.81
CA ALA A 21 13.08 12.72 -43.87
C ALA A 21 14.52 12.18 -43.78
N GLY A 22 14.70 10.86 -43.86
CA GLY A 22 16.03 10.25 -43.77
C GLY A 22 16.04 8.73 -43.97
N THR A 23 16.16 8.36 -45.23
CA THR A 23 16.58 7.10 -45.87
C THR A 23 17.17 5.94 -45.06
N VAL A 24 16.70 4.76 -45.45
CA VAL A 24 17.10 3.38 -45.14
C VAL A 24 18.54 3.06 -45.55
N ARG A 25 19.28 2.37 -44.67
CA ARG A 25 20.34 1.41 -45.05
C ARG A 25 20.28 0.18 -44.15
N GLY A 26 20.30 -0.99 -44.80
CA GLY A 26 20.06 -2.30 -44.19
C GLY A 26 21.23 -2.81 -43.33
N GLY A 27 20.87 -3.60 -42.32
CA GLY A 27 21.78 -4.33 -41.44
C GLY A 27 21.12 -5.63 -40.97
N ALA A 28 21.85 -6.72 -41.16
CA ALA A 28 21.47 -8.13 -41.02
C ALA A 28 20.52 -8.52 -39.88
N ARG A 29 19.54 -9.37 -40.23
CA ARG A 29 18.67 -10.12 -39.30
C ARG A 29 19.52 -11.10 -38.47
N ARG A 30 19.56 -10.91 -37.15
CA ARG A 30 19.85 -11.99 -36.18
C ARG A 30 18.55 -12.47 -35.57
N ALA A 31 18.24 -13.74 -35.79
CA ALA A 31 17.08 -14.43 -35.23
C ALA A 31 17.12 -14.38 -33.69
N ARG A 32 16.12 -13.72 -33.09
CA ARG A 32 15.83 -13.86 -31.66
C ARG A 32 15.09 -15.18 -31.47
N ARG A 33 15.70 -16.11 -30.74
CA ARG A 33 15.01 -17.29 -30.21
C ARG A 33 13.86 -16.82 -29.33
N ALA A 34 12.65 -17.28 -29.64
CA ALA A 34 11.48 -17.15 -28.78
C ALA A 34 11.71 -17.97 -27.50
N SER A 35 11.64 -17.32 -26.34
CA SER A 35 11.42 -18.01 -25.07
C SER A 35 9.96 -18.46 -25.00
N PRO A 36 9.64 -19.64 -24.43
CA PRO A 36 8.28 -20.15 -24.42
C PRO A 36 7.42 -19.31 -23.47
N ALA A 37 6.27 -18.88 -23.95
CA ALA A 37 5.21 -18.36 -23.12
C ALA A 37 4.74 -19.47 -22.16
N ALA A 38 4.88 -19.24 -20.85
CA ALA A 38 4.26 -20.09 -19.85
C ALA A 38 2.75 -19.84 -19.86
N THR A 39 2.03 -20.59 -20.70
CA THR A 39 0.57 -20.75 -20.61
C THR A 39 0.23 -21.63 -19.42
N ALA A 40 0.23 -21.05 -18.22
CA ALA A 40 -0.48 -21.65 -17.09
C ALA A 40 -1.97 -21.35 -17.27
N GLY A 41 -2.69 -22.28 -17.92
CA GLY A 41 -4.13 -22.20 -18.12
C GLY A 41 -4.89 -22.17 -16.80
N CYS A 42 -6.04 -21.49 -16.77
CA CYS A 42 -7.02 -21.61 -15.69
C CYS A 42 -7.48 -23.08 -15.66
N ALA A 43 -6.89 -23.92 -14.82
CA ALA A 43 -7.45 -25.22 -14.51
C ALA A 43 -8.63 -24.95 -13.57
N ALA A 44 -9.85 -25.05 -14.09
CA ALA A 44 -11.06 -24.94 -13.31
C ALA A 44 -11.13 -26.12 -12.32
N ALA A 45 -10.87 -25.86 -11.05
CA ALA A 45 -11.24 -26.79 -9.97
C ALA A 45 -12.78 -26.78 -9.88
N THR A 46 -13.40 -27.73 -10.59
CA THR A 46 -14.85 -27.90 -10.56
C THR A 46 -15.21 -28.58 -9.24
N VAL A 47 -15.59 -27.81 -8.21
CA VAL A 47 -16.20 -28.35 -7.00
C VAL A 47 -17.57 -28.90 -7.38
N ARG A 48 -17.67 -30.21 -7.58
CA ARG A 48 -18.96 -30.90 -7.73
C ARG A 48 -19.61 -31.04 -6.35
N THR A 49 -20.55 -30.17 -6.03
CA THR A 49 -21.53 -30.42 -4.97
C THR A 49 -22.48 -31.53 -5.42
N ARG A 50 -22.36 -32.72 -4.85
CA ARG A 50 -23.38 -33.77 -5.00
C ARG A 50 -24.49 -33.51 -3.97
N LEU A 51 -25.68 -33.22 -4.47
CA LEU A 51 -26.93 -33.32 -3.72
C LEU A 51 -27.33 -34.80 -3.65
N SER A 52 -27.52 -35.32 -2.45
CA SER A 52 -28.20 -36.60 -2.21
C SER A 52 -28.81 -36.57 -0.80
N ASP A 53 -30.12 -36.41 -0.73
CA ASP A 53 -30.96 -36.99 0.32
C ASP A 53 -31.19 -38.48 -0.01
N PRO A 54 -31.35 -39.40 0.97
CA PRO A 54 -32.53 -39.38 1.84
C PRO A 54 -32.38 -39.93 3.30
N ASP A 55 -33.29 -39.45 4.14
CA ASP A 55 -34.10 -40.12 5.19
C ASP A 55 -33.48 -40.89 6.39
N ALA A 56 -34.25 -40.84 7.48
CA ALA A 56 -33.94 -41.02 8.89
C ALA A 56 -33.42 -42.38 9.35
N THR A 57 -32.51 -42.37 10.33
CA THR A 57 -32.63 -43.23 11.53
C THR A 57 -31.80 -42.71 12.71
N LEU A 58 -32.44 -42.73 13.87
CA LEU A 58 -31.96 -42.28 15.18
C LEU A 58 -30.69 -43.03 15.63
N GLY A 59 -29.62 -42.28 15.94
CA GLY A 59 -28.37 -42.83 16.48
C GLY A 59 -27.59 -41.78 17.28
N ARG A 60 -27.93 -41.68 18.56
CA ARG A 60 -27.27 -40.87 19.60
C ARG A 60 -25.74 -41.01 19.52
N THR A 61 -25.03 -39.97 19.11
CA THR A 61 -23.56 -39.87 19.25
C THR A 61 -23.17 -38.53 19.85
N MET A 62 -22.22 -38.60 20.76
CA MET A 62 -21.86 -37.60 21.76
C MET A 62 -21.16 -36.41 21.10
N ASN A 63 -21.69 -35.20 21.34
CA ASN A 63 -20.95 -33.96 21.13
C ASN A 63 -19.81 -33.91 22.16
N VAL A 64 -18.60 -34.28 21.76
CA VAL A 64 -17.39 -33.94 22.50
C VAL A 64 -16.93 -32.59 21.98
N SER A 65 -17.50 -31.53 22.55
CA SER A 65 -16.90 -30.20 22.46
C SER A 65 -15.59 -30.22 23.24
N HIS A 66 -14.47 -30.45 22.55
CA HIS A 66 -13.15 -30.14 23.10
C HIS A 66 -13.01 -28.62 23.16
N ILE A 67 -13.59 -27.99 24.18
CA ILE A 67 -13.28 -26.62 24.57
C ILE A 67 -12.02 -26.72 25.43
N GLY A 68 -10.88 -26.84 24.76
CA GLY A 68 -9.61 -26.50 25.40
C GLY A 68 -9.58 -24.99 25.72
N PRO A 69 -8.68 -24.53 26.60
CA PRO A 69 -8.43 -23.11 26.76
C PRO A 69 -8.08 -22.51 25.40
N PRO A 70 -8.52 -21.26 25.10
CA PRO A 70 -8.20 -20.63 23.83
C PRO A 70 -6.68 -20.60 23.66
N GLU A 71 -6.22 -21.19 22.57
CA GLU A 71 -4.82 -21.17 22.20
C GLU A 71 -4.36 -19.70 22.05
N PRO A 72 -3.22 -19.29 22.62
CA PRO A 72 -2.77 -17.91 22.53
C PRO A 72 -2.69 -17.46 21.05
N LEU A 73 -3.20 -16.27 20.71
CA LEU A 73 -3.17 -15.71 19.35
C LEU A 73 -1.78 -15.82 18.70
N ALA A 74 -0.71 -15.59 19.46
CA ALA A 74 0.66 -15.70 18.97
C ALA A 74 1.03 -17.11 18.50
N GLN A 75 0.51 -18.15 19.16
CA GLN A 75 0.70 -19.54 18.78
C GLN A 75 -0.06 -19.85 17.49
N ARG A 76 -1.35 -19.49 17.41
CA ARG A 76 -2.17 -19.66 16.20
C ARG A 76 -1.54 -19.01 14.96
N LEU A 77 -1.04 -17.78 15.12
CA LEU A 77 -0.32 -17.06 14.05
C LEU A 77 1.01 -17.74 13.68
N ALA A 78 1.70 -18.36 14.63
CA ALA A 78 2.92 -19.11 14.38
C ALA A 78 2.63 -20.42 13.63
N GLU A 79 1.55 -21.14 13.96
CA GLU A 79 1.13 -22.36 13.26
C GLU A 79 0.82 -22.10 11.78
N LEU A 80 0.15 -20.99 11.47
CA LEU A 80 -0.07 -20.56 10.08
C LEU A 80 1.24 -20.36 9.31
N ARG A 81 2.29 -19.88 9.97
CA ARG A 81 3.59 -19.59 9.35
C ARG A 81 4.50 -20.83 9.30
N GLY A 82 4.30 -21.79 10.21
CA GLY A 82 5.22 -22.91 10.42
C GLY A 82 6.54 -22.45 11.05
N PRO A 83 7.65 -23.19 10.84
CA PRO A 83 8.95 -22.87 11.44
C PRO A 83 9.65 -21.67 10.80
N ALA A 84 9.09 -21.09 9.73
CA ALA A 84 9.64 -19.92 9.08
C ALA A 84 9.74 -18.73 10.06
N PRO A 85 10.77 -17.88 9.95
CA PRO A 85 10.90 -16.70 10.81
C PRO A 85 9.77 -15.72 10.53
N GLN A 86 9.27 -15.08 11.59
CA GLN A 86 8.26 -14.03 11.45
C GLN A 86 8.85 -12.83 10.72
N ARG A 87 8.21 -12.43 9.63
CA ARG A 87 8.58 -11.20 8.91
C ARG A 87 7.92 -9.99 9.58
N SER A 88 8.75 -9.06 10.05
CA SER A 88 8.25 -7.80 10.61
C SER A 88 7.61 -6.94 9.51
N LEU A 89 6.52 -6.25 9.86
CA LEU A 89 5.84 -5.32 8.98
C LEU A 89 6.61 -4.00 8.91
N ASN A 90 6.91 -3.55 7.69
CA ASN A 90 7.47 -2.22 7.45
C ASN A 90 6.36 -1.21 7.10
N ALA A 91 6.72 0.07 7.01
CA ALA A 91 5.76 1.13 6.70
C ALA A 91 5.03 0.92 5.36
N ARG A 92 5.71 0.36 4.35
CA ARG A 92 5.08 0.02 3.07
C ARG A 92 4.02 -1.07 3.22
N ALA A 93 4.30 -2.11 4.00
CA ALA A 93 3.36 -3.19 4.29
C ALA A 93 2.12 -2.67 5.02
N LEU A 94 2.31 -1.83 6.06
CA LEU A 94 1.23 -1.22 6.83
C LEU A 94 0.41 -0.23 6.00
N ALA A 95 1.06 0.64 5.22
CA ALA A 95 0.39 1.58 4.33
C ALA A 95 -0.49 0.87 3.28
N ALA A 96 -0.01 -0.25 2.76
CA ALA A 96 -0.73 -1.00 1.76
C ALA A 96 -1.82 -1.91 2.38
N LEU A 97 -1.69 -2.31 3.64
CA LEU A 97 -2.79 -2.89 4.41
C LEU A 97 -3.90 -1.86 4.63
N ALA A 98 -3.55 -0.64 5.03
CA ALA A 98 -4.49 0.47 5.20
C ALA A 98 -5.18 0.89 3.89
N ALA A 99 -4.49 0.77 2.75
CA ALA A 99 -5.06 1.07 1.43
C ALA A 99 -6.14 0.05 0.98
N ASN A 100 -6.11 -1.17 1.51
CA ASN A 100 -7.08 -2.23 1.18
C ASN A 100 -7.60 -2.93 2.45
N PRO A 101 -8.39 -2.21 3.28
CA PRO A 101 -8.78 -2.67 4.61
C PRO A 101 -9.73 -3.88 4.60
N GLY A 102 -10.39 -4.15 3.47
CA GLY A 102 -11.30 -5.29 3.31
C GLY A 102 -10.63 -6.62 2.97
N CYS A 103 -9.31 -6.65 2.76
CA CYS A 103 -8.61 -7.84 2.31
C CYS A 103 -8.23 -8.77 3.48
N ARG A 104 -9.10 -9.76 3.76
CA ARG A 104 -8.87 -10.76 4.83
C ARG A 104 -7.60 -11.56 4.61
N ARG A 105 -7.36 -12.03 3.37
CA ARG A 105 -6.12 -12.73 2.97
C ARG A 105 -4.88 -11.95 3.41
N ARG A 106 -4.83 -10.65 3.09
CA ARG A 106 -3.71 -9.81 3.47
C ARG A 106 -3.60 -9.65 4.98
N ALA A 107 -4.71 -9.38 5.67
CA ALA A 107 -4.71 -9.18 7.12
C ALA A 107 -4.16 -10.41 7.86
N VAL A 108 -4.59 -11.62 7.49
CA VAL A 108 -4.11 -12.89 8.08
C VAL A 108 -2.62 -13.09 7.80
N LEU A 109 -2.19 -12.96 6.53
CA LEU A 109 -0.79 -13.19 6.17
C LEU A 109 0.16 -12.15 6.77
N ASP A 110 -0.26 -10.89 6.86
CA ASP A 110 0.51 -9.81 7.50
C ASP A 110 0.61 -10.02 9.02
N ALA A 111 -0.49 -10.41 9.68
CA ALA A 111 -0.49 -10.69 11.12
C ALA A 111 0.39 -11.90 11.48
N ALA A 112 0.34 -12.97 10.67
CA ALA A 112 1.19 -14.15 10.86
C ALA A 112 2.67 -13.90 10.49
N GLY A 113 3.00 -12.75 9.87
CA GLY A 113 4.34 -12.41 9.42
C GLY A 113 4.85 -13.35 8.33
N ILE A 114 3.98 -13.76 7.41
CA ILE A 114 4.32 -14.66 6.30
C ILE A 114 5.05 -13.88 5.20
N ASP A 115 6.10 -14.47 4.62
CA ASP A 115 6.75 -13.92 3.43
C ASP A 115 5.88 -14.09 2.19
N LYS A 116 5.00 -13.11 1.97
CA LYS A 116 4.09 -13.07 0.81
C LYS A 116 4.82 -13.09 -0.53
N GLY A 117 6.07 -12.62 -0.59
CA GLY A 117 6.91 -12.68 -1.79
C GLY A 117 7.33 -14.11 -2.10
N ALA A 118 7.78 -14.85 -1.09
CA ALA A 118 8.09 -16.27 -1.22
C ALA A 118 6.84 -17.11 -1.57
N VAL A 119 5.68 -16.80 -0.96
CA VAL A 119 4.39 -17.42 -1.31
C VAL A 119 4.04 -17.14 -2.78
N ALA A 120 4.12 -15.88 -3.22
CA ALA A 120 3.85 -15.52 -4.62
C ALA A 120 4.79 -16.23 -5.61
N GLN A 121 6.07 -16.37 -5.24
CA GLN A 121 7.07 -17.08 -6.04
C GLN A 121 6.75 -18.58 -6.14
N ARG A 122 6.39 -19.23 -5.02
CA ARG A 122 6.01 -20.64 -4.98
C ARG A 122 4.74 -20.92 -5.79
N LEU A 123 3.79 -19.98 -5.79
CA LEU A 123 2.59 -20.00 -6.63
C LEU A 123 2.85 -19.65 -8.11
N GLY A 124 4.10 -19.40 -8.51
CA GLY A 124 4.48 -19.09 -9.89
C GLY A 124 4.02 -17.71 -10.38
N ARG A 125 3.67 -16.79 -9.46
CA ARG A 125 3.15 -15.45 -9.78
C ARG A 125 3.84 -14.35 -8.97
N PRO A 126 5.19 -14.24 -9.02
CA PRO A 126 5.92 -13.25 -8.25
C PRO A 126 5.58 -11.81 -8.70
N ALA A 127 5.43 -10.90 -7.74
CA ALA A 127 5.34 -9.48 -8.04
C ALA A 127 6.72 -8.90 -8.38
N PRO A 128 6.87 -8.04 -9.41
CA PRO A 128 8.15 -7.47 -9.82
C PRO A 128 8.58 -6.27 -8.95
N PHE A 129 8.22 -6.24 -7.67
CA PHE A 129 8.56 -5.11 -6.79
C PHE A 129 10.06 -4.93 -6.61
N GLY A 130 10.51 -3.68 -6.63
CA GLY A 130 11.92 -3.34 -6.39
C GLY A 130 12.87 -3.85 -7.47
N GLN A 131 12.37 -4.33 -8.61
CA GLN A 131 13.20 -4.93 -9.67
C GLN A 131 13.76 -3.90 -10.67
N SER A 132 13.73 -2.60 -10.37
CA SER A 132 14.43 -1.60 -11.17
C SER A 132 15.70 -1.15 -10.45
N PRO A 133 16.87 -1.74 -10.77
CA PRO A 133 18.16 -1.30 -10.22
C PRO A 133 18.40 0.19 -10.41
N PHE A 134 17.94 0.73 -11.54
CA PHE A 134 18.06 2.15 -11.85
C PHE A 134 17.22 3.05 -10.94
N ALA A 135 15.98 2.66 -10.63
CA ALA A 135 15.14 3.42 -9.71
C ALA A 135 15.70 3.40 -8.28
N ILE A 136 16.26 2.26 -7.85
CA ILE A 136 16.93 2.11 -6.56
C ILE A 136 18.18 2.99 -6.51
N ALA A 137 19.09 2.84 -7.48
CA ALA A 137 20.35 3.59 -7.52
C ALA A 137 20.10 5.10 -7.57
N ARG A 138 19.12 5.56 -8.37
CA ARG A 138 18.72 6.96 -8.40
C ARG A 138 18.20 7.44 -7.05
N GLY A 139 17.38 6.64 -6.36
CA GLY A 139 16.87 6.97 -5.03
C GLY A 139 17.99 7.13 -4.02
N THR A 140 18.88 6.15 -3.92
CA THR A 140 20.04 6.18 -3.03
C THR A 140 20.95 7.36 -3.33
N MET A 141 21.27 7.63 -4.59
CA MET A 141 22.10 8.77 -4.97
C MET A 141 21.48 10.12 -4.60
N PHE A 142 20.16 10.27 -4.80
CA PHE A 142 19.45 11.49 -4.43
C PHE A 142 19.46 11.70 -2.91
N GLU A 143 19.18 10.65 -2.14
CA GLU A 143 19.22 10.70 -0.68
C GLU A 143 20.64 10.98 -0.15
N SER A 144 21.66 10.27 -0.63
CA SER A 144 23.05 10.51 -0.21
C SER A 144 23.49 11.94 -0.50
N ARG A 145 23.05 12.53 -1.61
CA ARG A 145 23.32 13.93 -1.93
C ARG A 145 22.64 14.91 -0.96
N LEU A 146 21.44 14.60 -0.50
CA LEU A 146 20.72 15.42 0.48
C LEU A 146 21.37 15.39 1.85
N LYS A 147 21.98 14.25 2.20
CA LYS A 147 22.62 14.00 3.50
C LYS A 147 24.12 14.31 3.55
N ALA A 148 24.70 14.70 2.42
CA ALA A 148 26.09 15.18 2.34
C ALA A 148 26.23 16.58 2.98
N ASP A 149 27.47 16.98 3.25
CA ASP A 149 27.85 18.33 3.71
C ASP A 149 26.95 18.86 4.85
N ASP A 150 26.87 18.09 5.93
CA ASP A 150 26.04 18.38 7.11
C ASP A 150 24.59 18.72 6.79
N TYR A 151 24.01 18.00 5.82
CA TYR A 151 22.63 18.11 5.37
C TYR A 151 22.28 19.48 4.77
N ALA A 152 23.26 20.30 4.38
CA ALA A 152 23.02 21.68 3.91
C ALA A 152 21.96 21.77 2.80
N VAL A 153 22.01 20.83 1.84
CA VAL A 153 21.08 20.76 0.70
C VAL A 153 19.67 20.32 1.12
N LEU A 154 19.54 19.44 2.13
CA LEU A 154 18.26 19.05 2.69
C LEU A 154 17.65 20.17 3.54
N LEU A 155 18.46 20.90 4.30
CA LEU A 155 17.99 21.94 5.22
C LEU A 155 17.40 23.15 4.49
N GLU A 156 17.89 23.50 3.29
CA GLU A 156 17.39 24.65 2.52
C GLU A 156 15.85 24.62 2.32
N PRO A 157 15.26 23.57 1.72
CA PRO A 157 13.80 23.49 1.60
C PRO A 157 13.11 23.34 2.97
N LEU A 158 13.69 22.63 3.94
CA LEU A 158 13.08 22.46 5.26
C LEU A 158 12.96 23.80 6.02
N ARG A 159 13.98 24.66 5.99
CA ARG A 159 13.95 26.01 6.58
C ARG A 159 12.78 26.83 6.05
N ARG A 160 12.60 26.83 4.73
CA ARG A 160 11.53 27.56 4.05
C ARG A 160 10.14 27.12 4.49
N HIS A 161 9.92 25.81 4.65
CA HIS A 161 8.61 25.26 5.02
C HIS A 161 8.32 25.34 6.52
N LEU A 162 9.33 25.23 7.37
CA LEU A 162 9.19 25.26 8.82
C LEU A 162 9.34 26.67 9.41
N GLY A 163 9.58 27.69 8.58
CA GLY A 163 9.66 29.09 9.00
C GLY A 163 10.93 29.43 9.80
N LEU A 164 12.02 28.71 9.57
CA LEU A 164 13.25 28.86 10.34
C LEU A 164 14.14 29.98 9.77
N PRO A 165 14.80 30.79 10.64
CA PRO A 165 15.71 31.83 10.21
C PRO A 165 16.82 31.29 9.30
N SER A 166 17.09 32.00 8.21
CA SER A 166 18.10 31.62 7.22
C SER A 166 19.55 31.93 7.63
N ASP A 167 19.76 32.59 8.77
CA ASP A 167 21.03 33.14 9.23
C ASP A 167 21.88 32.19 10.09
N GLY A 168 21.47 30.93 10.24
CA GLY A 168 22.28 29.90 10.92
C GLY A 168 22.44 30.12 12.43
N ALA A 169 21.63 31.00 13.03
CA ALA A 169 21.71 31.31 14.46
C ALA A 169 21.35 30.13 15.39
N ALA A 170 20.65 29.11 14.87
CA ALA A 170 20.36 27.87 15.59
C ALA A 170 21.22 26.71 15.03
N PRO A 171 22.18 26.16 15.80
CA PRO A 171 22.94 25.00 15.37
C PRO A 171 22.00 23.78 15.19
N LEU A 172 22.23 23.00 14.13
CA LEU A 172 21.52 21.74 13.93
C LEU A 172 22.15 20.64 14.78
N ALA A 173 21.38 20.03 15.66
CA ALA A 173 21.77 18.81 16.36
C ALA A 173 21.40 17.57 15.52
N VAL A 174 22.35 16.65 15.35
CA VAL A 174 22.12 15.35 14.69
C VAL A 174 22.66 14.24 15.62
N PRO A 175 21.84 13.74 16.57
CA PRO A 175 22.29 12.74 17.53
C PRO A 175 22.57 11.39 16.85
N ASP A 176 23.54 10.63 17.37
CA ASP A 176 23.74 9.24 16.95
C ASP A 176 22.57 8.35 17.43
N LEU A 177 21.91 7.70 16.47
CA LEU A 177 20.80 6.78 16.67
C LEU A 177 21.22 5.31 16.64
N LEU A 178 22.53 5.04 16.79
CA LEU A 178 23.11 3.71 16.93
C LEU A 178 22.76 2.78 15.76
N ARG A 179 22.92 3.25 14.52
CA ARG A 179 22.49 2.54 13.30
C ARG A 179 23.01 1.11 13.15
N ARG A 180 24.12 0.77 13.81
CA ARG A 180 24.73 -0.57 13.79
C ARG A 180 24.12 -1.53 14.82
N SER A 181 23.27 -1.04 15.72
CA SER A 181 22.61 -1.83 16.76
C SER A 181 21.33 -2.50 16.27
N GLY A 182 20.85 -3.49 17.03
CA GLY A 182 19.59 -4.16 16.74
C GLY A 182 18.36 -3.23 16.83
N PRO A 183 17.21 -3.62 16.21
CA PRO A 183 16.04 -2.76 16.11
C PRO A 183 15.49 -2.24 17.46
N ALA A 184 15.42 -3.08 18.49
CA ALA A 184 14.91 -2.65 19.80
C ALA A 184 15.76 -1.53 20.41
N VAL A 185 17.09 -1.69 20.41
CA VAL A 185 18.05 -0.71 20.92
C VAL A 185 17.97 0.60 20.14
N ARG A 186 17.86 0.53 18.82
CA ARG A 186 17.68 1.72 17.97
C ARG A 186 16.38 2.46 18.27
N ALA A 187 15.30 1.74 18.55
CA ALA A 187 14.01 2.33 18.88
C ALA A 187 14.03 3.03 20.24
N GLU A 188 14.66 2.42 21.24
CA GLU A 188 14.87 3.04 22.56
C GLU A 188 15.75 4.29 22.44
N ARG A 189 16.86 4.23 21.70
CA ARG A 189 17.71 5.41 21.46
C ARG A 189 16.96 6.52 20.74
N THR A 190 16.14 6.17 19.76
CA THR A 190 15.28 7.13 19.03
C THR A 190 14.30 7.82 19.98
N ALA A 191 13.64 7.09 20.86
CA ALA A 191 12.72 7.67 21.85
C ALA A 191 13.44 8.61 22.82
N ALA A 192 14.64 8.24 23.30
CA ALA A 192 15.46 9.10 24.14
C ALA A 192 15.88 10.40 23.42
N ALA A 193 16.38 10.29 22.19
CA ALA A 193 16.75 11.46 21.38
C ALA A 193 15.54 12.37 21.06
N LEU A 194 14.36 11.79 20.85
CA LEU A 194 13.12 12.55 20.67
C LEU A 194 12.75 13.32 21.94
N ALA A 195 12.85 12.69 23.12
CA ALA A 195 12.59 13.33 24.40
C ALA A 195 13.58 14.47 24.70
N GLU A 196 14.88 14.22 24.50
CA GLU A 196 15.95 15.23 24.61
C GLU A 196 15.67 16.44 23.71
N ALA A 197 15.36 16.19 22.44
CA ALA A 197 15.08 17.24 21.46
C ALA A 197 13.78 18.00 21.75
N ALA A 198 12.75 17.33 22.25
CA ALA A 198 11.48 17.96 22.58
C ALA A 198 11.55 18.83 23.85
N ALA A 199 12.50 18.53 24.75
CA ALA A 199 12.72 19.27 25.99
C ALA A 199 13.40 20.63 25.79
N ASP A 200 14.06 20.84 24.65
CA ASP A 200 14.63 22.13 24.23
C ASP A 200 13.86 22.67 23.01
N PRO A 201 12.80 23.49 23.20
CA PRO A 201 12.04 24.06 22.11
C PRO A 201 12.84 25.01 21.20
N SER A 202 13.97 25.52 21.69
CA SER A 202 14.83 26.45 20.94
C SER A 202 15.80 25.72 20.02
N ALA A 203 16.13 24.47 20.35
CA ALA A 203 16.98 23.63 19.53
C ALA A 203 16.28 23.21 18.23
N TRP A 204 17.12 22.90 17.25
CA TRP A 204 16.72 22.22 16.04
C TRP A 204 17.45 20.89 15.96
N THR A 205 16.71 19.81 16.05
CA THR A 205 17.25 18.45 15.93
C THR A 205 16.76 17.77 14.66
N LEU A 206 17.68 17.18 13.89
CA LEU A 206 17.39 16.25 12.82
C LEU A 206 17.69 14.83 13.29
N LEU A 207 16.65 14.02 13.46
CA LEU A 207 16.79 12.59 13.62
C LEU A 207 16.90 11.97 12.22
N ASP A 208 18.10 11.53 11.83
CA ASP A 208 18.35 10.90 10.54
C ASP A 208 18.18 9.37 10.65
N HIS A 209 17.24 8.81 9.88
CA HIS A 209 16.75 7.44 9.99
C HIS A 209 16.49 6.98 11.45
N PRO A 210 15.60 7.67 12.17
CA PRO A 210 15.13 7.19 13.45
C PRO A 210 14.41 5.87 13.26
N LEU A 211 14.45 4.99 14.27
CA LEU A 211 13.69 3.76 14.25
C LEU A 211 12.54 3.88 15.24
N LEU A 212 11.32 3.82 14.75
CA LEU A 212 10.11 3.90 15.54
C LEU A 212 9.55 2.49 15.75
N ARG A 213 8.89 2.26 16.88
CA ARG A 213 8.22 1.00 17.17
C ARG A 213 6.71 1.20 17.19
N LEU A 214 6.00 0.30 16.55
CA LEU A 214 4.54 0.20 16.58
C LEU A 214 4.15 -1.24 16.92
N THR A 215 3.10 -1.47 17.71
CA THR A 215 2.61 -2.83 17.97
C THR A 215 1.46 -3.17 17.04
N VAL A 216 1.58 -4.28 16.32
CA VAL A 216 0.60 -4.72 15.31
C VAL A 216 0.29 -6.19 15.52
N ALA A 217 -1.00 -6.51 15.81
CA ALA A 217 -1.44 -7.87 16.16
C ALA A 217 -0.54 -8.55 17.22
N GLY A 218 -0.19 -7.81 18.27
CA GLY A 218 0.67 -8.28 19.37
C GLY A 218 2.17 -8.34 19.06
N SER A 219 2.60 -8.05 17.82
CA SER A 219 4.00 -8.12 17.40
C SER A 219 4.60 -6.73 17.15
N PRO A 220 5.90 -6.51 17.41
CA PRO A 220 6.56 -5.24 17.10
C PRO A 220 6.83 -5.09 15.60
N ALA A 221 6.43 -3.94 15.06
CA ALA A 221 6.82 -3.41 13.76
C ALA A 221 7.83 -2.28 13.96
N TYR A 222 8.99 -2.38 13.31
CA TYR A 222 10.03 -1.35 13.34
C TYR A 222 9.99 -0.53 12.06
N LEU A 223 9.92 0.79 12.21
CA LEU A 223 9.57 1.72 11.14
C LEU A 223 10.64 2.81 11.04
N GLU A 224 11.26 2.91 9.88
CA GLU A 224 12.35 3.85 9.63
C GLU A 224 11.87 4.92 8.63
N PRO A 225 11.43 6.10 9.07
CA PRO A 225 11.28 7.26 8.19
C PRO A 225 12.66 7.75 7.72
N ASP A 226 12.70 8.50 6.62
CA ASP A 226 13.97 8.99 6.07
C ASP A 226 14.62 10.05 6.99
N ALA A 227 13.80 10.91 7.60
CA ALA A 227 14.18 11.78 8.71
C ALA A 227 12.97 12.28 9.52
N VAL A 228 13.25 12.75 10.74
CA VAL A 228 12.29 13.49 11.58
C VAL A 228 12.97 14.76 12.09
N VAL A 229 12.36 15.91 11.84
CA VAL A 229 12.82 17.19 12.38
C VAL A 229 12.07 17.50 13.67
N VAL A 230 12.77 17.88 14.72
CA VAL A 230 12.18 18.37 15.97
C VAL A 230 12.52 19.85 16.15
N HIS A 231 11.49 20.67 16.35
CA HIS A 231 11.61 22.10 16.64
C HIS A 231 10.36 22.60 17.38
N GLY A 232 10.50 23.56 18.30
CA GLY A 232 9.38 24.10 19.08
C GLY A 232 8.67 23.03 19.92
N GLY A 233 9.39 21.97 20.31
CA GLY A 233 8.84 20.83 21.06
C GLY A 233 7.97 19.89 20.23
N ARG A 234 7.84 20.08 18.91
CA ARG A 234 7.06 19.23 17.99
C ARG A 234 7.93 18.59 16.94
N CYS A 235 7.47 17.50 16.35
CA CYS A 235 8.22 16.82 15.29
C CYS A 235 7.50 16.82 13.94
N THR A 236 8.26 16.89 12.86
CA THR A 236 7.76 16.82 11.48
C THR A 236 8.46 15.67 10.77
N VAL A 237 7.68 14.74 10.22
CA VAL A 237 8.20 13.65 9.40
C VAL A 237 8.64 14.21 8.05
N VAL A 238 9.84 13.83 7.62
CA VAL A 238 10.42 14.19 6.33
C VAL A 238 10.67 12.90 5.55
N GLU A 239 9.96 12.75 4.43
CA GLU A 239 10.09 11.61 3.52
C GLU A 239 10.81 12.03 2.24
N ILE A 240 11.92 11.36 1.93
CA ILE A 240 12.69 11.59 0.72
C ILE A 240 12.19 10.64 -0.36
N LYS A 241 11.82 11.18 -1.52
CA LYS A 241 11.31 10.40 -2.65
C LYS A 241 12.00 10.81 -3.93
N SER A 242 12.22 9.84 -4.82
CA SER A 242 12.97 10.03 -6.08
C SER A 242 12.09 10.33 -7.30
N PHE A 243 10.79 10.53 -7.10
CA PHE A 243 9.89 10.95 -8.18
C PHE A 243 9.92 12.48 -8.29
N PRO A 244 9.93 13.04 -9.52
CA PRO A 244 10.04 14.47 -9.71
C PRO A 244 8.74 15.20 -9.37
N VAL A 245 8.88 16.44 -8.90
CA VAL A 245 7.83 17.45 -8.88
C VAL A 245 8.00 18.30 -10.14
N LEU A 246 7.08 18.16 -11.08
CA LEU A 246 7.06 18.85 -12.38
C LEU A 246 6.12 20.07 -12.28
N ASP A 247 6.66 21.27 -12.51
CA ASP A 247 5.88 22.51 -12.51
C ASP A 247 5.04 22.71 -11.22
N GLY A 248 5.59 22.29 -10.08
CA GLY A 248 4.93 22.35 -8.77
C GLY A 248 3.93 21.23 -8.48
N SER A 249 3.76 20.27 -9.39
CA SER A 249 2.87 19.12 -9.24
C SER A 249 3.64 17.80 -9.26
N ALA A 250 3.18 16.82 -8.49
CA ALA A 250 3.72 15.45 -8.54
C ALA A 250 2.58 14.48 -8.84
N ASP A 251 2.93 13.30 -9.34
CA ASP A 251 1.98 12.21 -9.60
C ASP A 251 1.12 11.94 -8.34
N PRO A 252 -0.21 12.18 -8.40
CA PRO A 252 -1.09 12.04 -7.24
C PRO A 252 -1.08 10.64 -6.63
N ALA A 253 -0.85 9.60 -7.44
CA ALA A 253 -0.78 8.22 -6.96
C ALA A 253 0.48 8.01 -6.10
N LYS A 254 1.62 8.61 -6.49
CA LYS A 254 2.87 8.55 -5.74
C LYS A 254 2.82 9.38 -4.47
N VAL A 255 2.24 10.59 -4.54
CA VAL A 255 2.01 11.44 -3.37
C VAL A 255 1.11 10.73 -2.37
N GLY A 256 -0.02 10.16 -2.83
CA GLY A 256 -0.92 9.41 -1.96
C GLY A 256 -0.27 8.16 -1.36
N ALA A 257 0.63 7.48 -2.08
CA ALA A 257 1.39 6.36 -1.53
C ALA A 257 2.37 6.82 -0.44
N ALA A 258 3.12 7.89 -0.68
CA ALA A 258 4.02 8.48 0.31
C ALA A 258 3.26 8.98 1.54
N ALA A 259 2.12 9.65 1.36
CA ALA A 259 1.24 10.10 2.44
C ALA A 259 0.76 8.95 3.33
N ARG A 260 0.37 7.81 2.73
CA ARG A 260 -0.02 6.61 3.50
C ARG A 260 1.14 6.01 4.29
N GLN A 261 2.36 6.00 3.75
CA GLN A 261 3.54 5.58 4.50
C GLN A 261 3.85 6.55 5.64
N ALA A 262 3.84 7.85 5.36
CA ALA A 262 4.08 8.90 6.34
C ALA A 262 3.07 8.87 7.50
N ALA A 263 1.80 8.56 7.22
CA ALA A 263 0.78 8.36 8.24
C ALA A 263 1.10 7.24 9.23
N VAL A 264 1.83 6.19 8.80
CA VAL A 264 2.30 5.12 9.68
C VAL A 264 3.39 5.64 10.63
N TYR A 265 4.32 6.45 10.12
CA TYR A 265 5.37 7.08 10.95
C TYR A 265 4.79 8.08 11.96
N VAL A 266 3.85 8.93 11.52
CA VAL A 266 3.12 9.85 12.40
C VAL A 266 2.39 9.10 13.50
N LEU A 267 1.74 7.97 13.19
CA LEU A 267 1.10 7.16 14.22
C LEU A 267 2.10 6.60 15.24
N ALA A 268 3.24 6.07 14.79
CA ALA A 268 4.27 5.54 15.68
C ALA A 268 4.91 6.64 16.55
N LEU A 269 5.06 7.87 16.02
CA LEU A 269 5.50 9.04 16.79
C LEU A 269 4.46 9.46 17.83
N GLN A 270 3.16 9.39 17.53
CA GLN A 270 2.11 9.65 18.51
C GLN A 270 2.16 8.65 19.68
N GLU A 271 2.33 7.35 19.37
CA GLU A 271 2.49 6.33 20.41
C GLU A 271 3.77 6.54 21.23
N THR A 272 4.87 6.92 20.57
CA THR A 272 6.14 7.21 21.24
C THR A 272 6.02 8.41 22.19
N ALA A 273 5.45 9.52 21.72
CA ALA A 273 5.25 10.71 22.53
C ALA A 273 4.30 10.47 23.71
N ALA A 274 3.22 9.71 23.49
CA ALA A 274 2.31 9.31 24.57
C ALA A 274 3.01 8.45 25.63
N ALA A 275 3.79 7.44 25.20
CA ALA A 275 4.55 6.59 26.11
C ALA A 275 5.58 7.38 26.93
N LEU A 276 6.32 8.31 26.30
CA LEU A 276 7.28 9.20 26.99
C LEU A 276 6.59 10.10 28.03
N ALA A 277 5.35 10.51 27.78
CA ALA A 277 4.56 11.30 28.71
C ALA A 277 3.80 10.44 29.77
N GLY A 278 4.00 9.12 29.78
CA GLY A 278 3.31 8.22 30.71
C GLY A 278 1.79 8.12 30.47
N THR A 279 1.34 8.36 29.25
CA THR A 279 -0.08 8.31 28.86
C THR A 279 -0.30 7.42 27.64
N THR A 280 -1.55 7.30 27.18
CA THR A 280 -1.92 6.56 25.98
C THR A 280 -2.43 7.51 24.90
N VAL A 281 -2.35 7.07 23.64
CA VAL A 281 -2.88 7.85 22.53
C VAL A 281 -4.39 8.01 22.67
N ALA A 282 -4.88 9.25 22.57
CA ALA A 282 -6.30 9.54 22.73
C ALA A 282 -7.15 8.73 21.74
N PRO A 283 -8.22 8.05 22.21
CA PRO A 283 -9.10 7.26 21.34
C PRO A 283 -9.97 8.20 20.51
N GLY A 284 -9.53 8.49 19.29
CA GLY A 284 -10.32 9.28 18.35
C GLY A 284 -9.54 9.58 17.07
N PRO A 285 -10.12 9.40 15.87
CA PRO A 285 -9.41 9.66 14.61
C PRO A 285 -9.01 11.13 14.45
N TYR A 286 -9.69 12.05 15.15
CA TYR A 286 -9.45 13.50 15.11
C TYR A 286 -8.86 14.06 16.41
N ALA A 287 -8.63 13.21 17.42
CA ALA A 287 -8.01 13.66 18.65
C ALA A 287 -6.53 13.97 18.38
N VAL A 288 -6.13 15.21 18.68
CA VAL A 288 -4.73 15.67 18.59
C VAL A 288 -4.25 15.89 20.01
N GLN A 289 -3.36 15.02 20.48
CA GLN A 289 -2.62 15.23 21.72
C GLN A 289 -1.40 16.09 21.40
N ALA A 290 -1.24 17.19 22.13
CA ALA A 290 -0.08 18.08 22.03
C ALA A 290 0.88 17.81 23.19
N LEU A 291 1.55 16.65 23.14
CA LEU A 291 2.61 16.28 24.07
C LEU A 291 3.98 16.71 23.51
N PRO A 292 5.01 16.93 24.34
CA PRO A 292 6.38 17.11 23.86
C PRO A 292 6.79 15.97 22.93
N GLY A 293 7.33 16.31 21.75
CA GLY A 293 7.70 15.34 20.72
C GLY A 293 6.53 14.85 19.87
N SER A 294 5.31 15.36 20.06
CA SER A 294 4.15 14.99 19.23
C SER A 294 4.34 15.44 17.78
N PRO A 295 3.98 14.60 16.81
CA PRO A 295 4.13 14.93 15.40
C PRO A 295 3.11 15.97 14.93
N GLU A 296 3.52 16.75 13.94
CA GLU A 296 2.61 17.49 13.07
C GLU A 296 1.77 16.52 12.22
N LEU A 297 0.57 16.97 11.86
CA LEU A 297 -0.33 16.24 10.95
C LEU A 297 -0.08 16.58 9.48
N SER A 298 0.87 17.47 9.23
CA SER A 298 1.44 17.72 7.91
C SER A 298 2.86 17.19 7.88
N VAL A 299 3.20 16.47 6.83
CA VAL A 299 4.53 15.90 6.61
C VAL A 299 5.20 16.59 5.43
N LEU A 300 6.52 16.53 5.34
CA LEU A 300 7.27 17.09 4.23
C LEU A 300 7.75 15.98 3.29
N LEU A 301 7.33 16.05 2.03
CA LEU A 301 7.87 15.22 0.97
C LEU A 301 8.99 15.97 0.27
N VAL A 302 10.22 15.47 0.38
CA VAL A 302 11.40 16.02 -0.32
C VAL A 302 11.63 15.25 -1.59
N CYS A 303 11.51 15.94 -2.72
CA CYS A 303 11.54 15.37 -4.06
C CYS A 303 12.50 16.15 -4.97
N PRO A 304 13.03 15.55 -6.04
CA PRO A 304 13.69 16.29 -7.10
C PRO A 304 12.73 17.32 -7.72
N LYS A 305 13.21 18.55 -7.89
CA LYS A 305 12.53 19.59 -8.65
C LYS A 305 12.80 19.38 -10.14
N ASP A 306 11.73 19.26 -10.92
CA ASP A 306 11.75 19.01 -12.35
C ASP A 306 12.60 17.75 -12.69
N PHE A 307 13.42 17.81 -13.74
CA PHE A 307 14.41 16.77 -14.06
C PHE A 307 15.79 17.06 -13.46
N SER A 308 15.89 18.01 -12.53
CA SER A 308 17.14 18.38 -11.88
C SER A 308 17.38 17.58 -10.59
N ASN A 309 18.60 17.63 -10.08
CA ASN A 309 18.94 17.08 -8.76
C ASN A 309 18.78 18.12 -7.63
N ARG A 310 18.10 19.25 -7.88
CA ARG A 310 17.80 20.23 -6.83
C ARG A 310 16.58 19.74 -6.05
N PRO A 311 16.61 19.67 -4.71
CA PRO A 311 15.42 19.31 -3.96
C PRO A 311 14.38 20.43 -3.96
N THR A 312 13.13 20.01 -3.85
CA THR A 312 12.03 20.82 -3.35
C THR A 312 11.33 20.03 -2.25
N ALA A 313 10.68 20.72 -1.32
CA ALA A 313 9.77 20.09 -0.37
C ALA A 313 8.33 20.47 -0.69
N VAL A 314 7.40 19.58 -0.34
CA VAL A 314 5.96 19.83 -0.39
C VAL A 314 5.36 19.39 0.93
N SER A 315 4.55 20.25 1.53
CA SER A 315 3.78 19.91 2.74
C SER A 315 2.52 19.14 2.34
N VAL A 316 2.27 18.00 2.99
CA VAL A 316 1.13 17.14 2.73
C VAL A 316 0.39 16.89 4.04
N ASP A 317 -0.88 17.29 4.08
CA ASP A 317 -1.80 16.94 5.18
C ASP A 317 -2.14 15.45 5.09
N ILE A 318 -1.89 14.71 6.17
CA ILE A 318 -2.09 13.26 6.23
C ILE A 318 -3.25 12.83 7.12
N ARG A 319 -4.14 13.74 7.54
CA ARG A 319 -5.25 13.42 8.47
C ARG A 319 -6.14 12.29 7.96
N ARG A 320 -6.44 12.28 6.66
CA ARG A 320 -7.28 11.24 6.03
C ARG A 320 -6.59 9.87 6.06
N GLU A 321 -5.32 9.83 5.68
CA GLU A 321 -4.48 8.64 5.66
C GLU A 321 -4.28 8.11 7.07
N LEU A 322 -3.98 8.98 8.04
CA LEU A 322 -3.83 8.63 9.45
C LEU A 322 -5.11 8.01 10.03
N ALA A 323 -6.28 8.61 9.77
CA ALA A 323 -7.56 8.06 10.22
C ALA A 323 -7.82 6.67 9.62
N THR A 324 -7.42 6.44 8.37
CA THR A 324 -7.56 5.14 7.70
C THR A 324 -6.60 4.10 8.27
N THR A 325 -5.34 4.47 8.48
CA THR A 325 -4.32 3.61 9.10
C THR A 325 -4.71 3.20 10.50
N ARG A 326 -5.12 4.16 11.36
CA ARG A 326 -5.61 3.89 12.73
C ARG A 326 -6.76 2.88 12.74
N ARG A 327 -7.79 3.12 11.92
CA ARG A 327 -8.93 2.20 11.80
C ARG A 327 -8.50 0.80 11.38
N GLN A 328 -7.55 0.70 10.44
CA GLN A 328 -7.10 -0.60 9.96
C GLN A 328 -6.30 -1.36 11.01
N LEU A 329 -5.42 -0.69 11.74
CA LEU A 329 -4.63 -1.31 12.81
C LEU A 329 -5.51 -1.72 13.99
N ALA A 330 -6.53 -0.92 14.33
CA ALA A 330 -7.54 -1.31 15.31
C ALA A 330 -8.29 -2.58 14.88
N ARG A 331 -8.58 -2.78 13.58
CA ARG A 331 -9.19 -4.04 13.10
C ARG A 331 -8.24 -5.22 13.20
N MET A 332 -6.93 -5.01 13.12
CA MET A 332 -5.96 -6.09 13.30
C MET A 332 -5.96 -6.66 14.72
N THR A 333 -6.51 -5.95 15.72
CA THR A 333 -6.68 -6.53 17.05
C THR A 333 -7.79 -7.57 17.10
N ALA A 334 -8.69 -7.60 16.12
CA ALA A 334 -9.73 -8.61 15.94
C ALA A 334 -9.31 -9.68 14.90
N VAL A 335 -8.01 -9.91 14.71
CA VAL A 335 -7.53 -10.92 13.76
C VAL A 335 -7.98 -12.33 14.16
N ASP A 336 -8.18 -12.61 15.45
CA ASP A 336 -8.72 -13.88 15.95
C ASP A 336 -10.02 -14.29 15.26
N GLU A 337 -10.94 -13.35 15.03
CA GLU A 337 -12.21 -13.61 14.32
C GLU A 337 -11.97 -14.07 12.87
N LEU A 338 -10.91 -13.59 12.23
CA LEU A 338 -10.54 -14.06 10.89
C LEU A 338 -9.91 -15.45 10.95
N LEU A 339 -9.12 -15.73 11.99
CA LEU A 339 -8.52 -17.04 12.20
C LEU A 339 -9.57 -18.12 12.48
N ASP A 340 -10.65 -17.79 13.16
CA ASP A 340 -11.77 -18.72 13.46
C ASP A 340 -12.51 -19.19 12.21
N THR A 341 -12.38 -18.46 11.08
CA THR A 341 -12.97 -18.85 9.80
C THR A 341 -12.09 -19.78 8.96
N LEU A 342 -10.86 -20.05 9.41
CA LEU A 342 -9.91 -20.90 8.68
C LEU A 342 -10.20 -22.37 8.94
N ALA A 343 -10.00 -23.21 7.91
CA ALA A 343 -10.11 -24.65 8.07
C ALA A 343 -9.04 -25.16 9.06
N PRO A 344 -9.36 -26.13 9.93
CA PRO A 344 -8.37 -26.76 10.80
C PRO A 344 -7.16 -27.27 10.01
N GLY A 345 -5.95 -27.00 10.50
CA GLY A 345 -4.70 -27.40 9.83
C GLY A 345 -4.28 -26.50 8.65
N THR A 346 -4.98 -25.38 8.41
CA THR A 346 -4.53 -24.37 7.44
C THR A 346 -3.13 -23.89 7.82
N SER A 347 -2.22 -23.89 6.84
CA SER A 347 -0.88 -23.33 7.02
C SER A 347 -0.35 -22.87 5.67
N PHE A 348 0.47 -21.83 5.70
CA PHE A 348 1.12 -21.21 4.54
C PHE A 348 2.62 -21.50 4.52
N ASP A 349 3.04 -22.52 5.28
CA ASP A 349 4.44 -22.89 5.47
C ASP A 349 5.15 -23.18 4.15
N LEU A 350 6.38 -22.66 4.06
CA LEU A 350 7.31 -22.85 2.95
C LEU A 350 8.64 -23.44 3.43
N ALA A 351 8.67 -24.05 4.62
CA ALA A 351 9.86 -24.67 5.20
C ALA A 351 10.52 -25.59 4.18
N PRO A 352 11.83 -25.40 3.92
CA PRO A 352 12.53 -26.23 2.97
C PRO A 352 12.73 -27.65 3.52
N ASP A 353 12.71 -28.63 2.63
CA ASP A 353 13.17 -29.99 2.90
C ASP A 353 14.72 -30.03 2.97
N GLN A 354 15.29 -31.23 3.14
CA GLN A 354 16.74 -31.43 3.14
C GLN A 354 17.43 -30.98 1.84
N ALA A 355 16.68 -30.88 0.73
CA ALA A 355 17.17 -30.41 -0.56
C ALA A 355 16.98 -28.90 -0.77
N GLY A 356 16.46 -28.17 0.22
CA GLY A 356 16.23 -26.72 0.14
C GLY A 356 14.94 -26.34 -0.58
N LEU A 357 14.07 -27.30 -0.92
CA LEU A 357 12.81 -27.05 -1.63
C LEU A 357 11.65 -26.93 -0.64
N PRO A 358 10.70 -25.98 -0.83
CA PRO A 358 9.52 -25.90 0.03
C PRO A 358 8.78 -27.25 0.07
N THR A 359 8.64 -27.79 1.28
CA THR A 359 8.01 -29.10 1.56
C THR A 359 6.56 -29.15 1.09
N ARG A 360 5.83 -28.03 1.19
CA ARG A 360 4.42 -27.95 0.81
C ARG A 360 4.22 -28.03 -0.71
N PRO A 361 3.35 -28.93 -1.21
CA PRO A 361 2.93 -28.96 -2.61
C PRO A 361 2.29 -27.64 -3.05
N VAL A 362 2.50 -27.23 -4.31
CA VAL A 362 1.97 -25.96 -4.84
C VAL A 362 0.44 -25.93 -4.81
N ALA A 363 -0.22 -27.06 -5.08
CA ALA A 363 -1.68 -27.16 -5.05
C ALA A 363 -2.24 -26.91 -3.64
N GLU A 364 -1.68 -27.57 -2.62
CA GLU A 364 -2.10 -27.36 -1.22
C GLU A 364 -1.83 -25.93 -0.73
N LEU A 365 -0.73 -25.31 -1.18
CA LEU A 365 -0.47 -23.90 -0.88
C LEU A 365 -1.49 -22.98 -1.57
N ALA A 366 -1.85 -23.27 -2.81
CA ALA A 366 -2.86 -22.51 -3.54
C ALA A 366 -4.21 -22.61 -2.81
N ASP A 367 -4.65 -23.83 -2.45
CA ASP A 367 -5.89 -24.05 -1.72
C ASP A 367 -5.90 -23.30 -0.37
N ALA A 368 -4.79 -23.37 0.38
CA ALA A 368 -4.65 -22.64 1.64
C ALA A 368 -4.76 -21.12 1.43
N VAL A 369 -4.01 -20.55 0.47
CA VAL A 369 -4.05 -19.11 0.16
C VAL A 369 -5.44 -18.68 -0.32
N GLU A 370 -6.09 -19.48 -1.13
CA GLU A 370 -7.38 -19.18 -1.74
C GLU A 370 -8.54 -19.33 -0.76
N SER A 371 -8.43 -20.23 0.23
CA SER A 371 -9.38 -20.39 1.35
C SER A 371 -9.61 -19.09 2.13
N VAL A 372 -8.62 -18.19 2.16
CA VAL A 372 -8.76 -16.87 2.77
C VAL A 372 -9.20 -15.87 1.71
N PRO A 373 -10.40 -15.26 1.80
CA PRO A 373 -10.89 -14.36 0.76
C PRO A 373 -9.99 -13.13 0.56
N ALA A 374 -9.65 -12.84 -0.69
CA ALA A 374 -9.02 -11.57 -1.06
C ALA A 374 -10.05 -10.54 -1.51
N ALA A 375 -9.82 -9.29 -1.16
CA ALA A 375 -10.52 -8.14 -1.76
C ALA A 375 -9.62 -7.53 -2.84
N TYR A 376 -9.46 -8.22 -3.98
CA TYR A 376 -8.59 -7.74 -5.04
C TYR A 376 -9.07 -6.38 -5.60
N GLY A 377 -8.11 -5.54 -5.96
CA GLY A 377 -8.29 -4.35 -6.77
C GLY A 377 -7.00 -4.09 -7.57
N PRO A 378 -7.05 -3.40 -8.72
CA PRO A 378 -5.89 -3.17 -9.58
C PRO A 378 -4.69 -2.52 -8.84
N GLU A 379 -4.95 -1.69 -7.84
CA GLU A 379 -3.94 -1.06 -6.99
C GLU A 379 -3.06 -2.07 -6.24
N CYS A 380 -3.55 -3.29 -5.98
CA CYS A 380 -2.78 -4.37 -5.36
C CYS A 380 -1.53 -4.72 -6.16
N LEU A 381 -1.54 -4.52 -7.50
CA LEU A 381 -0.38 -4.78 -8.37
C LEU A 381 0.84 -3.90 -8.06
N SER A 382 0.65 -2.80 -7.33
CA SER A 382 1.72 -1.88 -6.92
C SER A 382 2.09 -2.00 -5.43
N SER A 383 1.27 -2.71 -4.65
CA SER A 383 1.21 -2.56 -3.18
C SER A 383 1.08 -3.86 -2.39
N CYS A 384 0.87 -5.01 -3.05
CA CYS A 384 0.76 -6.33 -2.42
C CYS A 384 1.50 -7.38 -3.24
N GLU A 385 2.34 -8.18 -2.59
CA GLU A 385 3.19 -9.20 -3.23
C GLU A 385 2.35 -10.30 -3.89
N LEU A 386 1.14 -10.55 -3.36
CA LEU A 386 0.16 -11.48 -3.94
C LEU A 386 -0.72 -10.85 -5.04
N GLY A 387 -0.52 -9.58 -5.40
CA GLY A 387 -1.40 -8.85 -6.32
C GLY A 387 -1.57 -9.54 -7.67
N PHE A 388 -0.52 -10.16 -8.21
CA PHE A 388 -0.57 -10.89 -9.48
C PHE A 388 -1.29 -12.23 -9.38
N HIS A 389 -1.17 -12.92 -8.24
CA HIS A 389 -1.95 -14.11 -7.94
C HIS A 389 -3.44 -13.78 -7.82
N CYS A 390 -3.79 -12.79 -7.02
CA CYS A 390 -5.19 -12.37 -6.85
C CYS A 390 -5.81 -11.83 -8.15
N ARG A 391 -5.02 -11.16 -9.02
CA ARG A 391 -5.50 -10.74 -10.35
C ARG A 391 -5.86 -11.92 -11.24
N ALA A 392 -5.04 -12.96 -11.21
CA ALA A 392 -5.28 -14.15 -12.01
C ALA A 392 -6.53 -14.89 -11.53
N GLN A 393 -6.68 -15.05 -10.21
CA GLN A 393 -7.90 -15.57 -9.60
C GLN A 393 -9.13 -14.76 -10.03
N ALA A 394 -9.10 -13.43 -9.86
CA ALA A 394 -10.22 -12.56 -10.26
C ALA A 394 -10.58 -12.66 -11.75
N ARG A 395 -9.59 -12.95 -12.62
CA ARG A 395 -9.80 -13.18 -14.05
C ARG A 395 -10.41 -14.54 -14.36
N CYS A 396 -9.90 -15.61 -13.73
CA CYS A 396 -10.45 -16.95 -13.94
C CYS A 396 -11.89 -17.05 -13.41
N ASP A 397 -12.19 -16.34 -12.32
CA ASP A 397 -13.54 -16.29 -11.71
C ASP A 397 -14.47 -15.25 -12.36
N ASP A 398 -14.04 -14.60 -13.45
CA ASP A 398 -14.78 -13.55 -14.17
C ASP A 398 -15.25 -12.38 -13.30
N ARG A 399 -14.54 -12.03 -12.22
CA ARG A 399 -15.03 -11.05 -11.24
C ARG A 399 -14.83 -9.60 -11.68
N VAL A 400 -15.77 -8.73 -11.34
CA VAL A 400 -15.74 -7.30 -11.67
C VAL A 400 -14.65 -6.51 -10.93
N GLU A 401 -14.11 -7.04 -9.84
CA GLU A 401 -12.99 -6.46 -9.08
C GLU A 401 -11.78 -6.14 -9.96
N GLN A 402 -11.58 -6.87 -11.07
CA GLN A 402 -10.51 -6.62 -12.01
C GLN A 402 -10.62 -5.29 -12.77
N LEU A 403 -11.82 -4.70 -12.81
CA LEU A 403 -12.11 -3.40 -13.44
C LEU A 403 -11.84 -2.22 -12.50
N GLY A 404 -11.58 -2.49 -11.23
CA GLY A 404 -11.27 -1.48 -10.21
C GLY A 404 -12.48 -1.03 -9.39
N ARG A 405 -12.17 -0.38 -8.26
CA ARG A 405 -13.17 -0.04 -7.23
C ARG A 405 -14.27 0.92 -7.73
N GLY A 406 -13.91 1.87 -8.59
CA GLY A 406 -14.87 2.82 -9.16
C GLY A 406 -15.92 2.10 -10.00
N VAL A 407 -15.48 1.30 -10.98
CA VAL A 407 -16.39 0.50 -11.83
C VAL A 407 -17.20 -0.48 -10.98
N ARG A 408 -16.58 -1.20 -10.04
CA ARG A 408 -17.28 -2.10 -9.14
C ARG A 408 -18.38 -1.38 -8.33
N GLY A 409 -18.14 -0.14 -7.91
CA GLY A 409 -19.13 0.65 -7.16
C GLY A 409 -20.38 0.95 -7.99
N GLU A 410 -20.21 1.27 -9.27
CA GLU A 410 -21.31 1.54 -10.22
C GLU A 410 -22.10 0.27 -10.61
N LEU A 411 -21.45 -0.89 -10.58
CA LEU A 411 -22.08 -2.17 -10.96
C LEU A 411 -22.99 -2.77 -9.88
N GLY A 412 -23.02 -2.20 -8.67
CA GLY A 412 -23.95 -2.58 -7.61
C GLY A 412 -23.95 -4.08 -7.28
N SER A 413 -25.07 -4.74 -7.59
CA SER A 413 -25.32 -6.18 -7.40
C SER A 413 -24.50 -7.06 -8.36
N ILE A 414 -24.13 -6.57 -9.55
CA ILE A 414 -23.49 -7.32 -10.62
C ILE A 414 -22.04 -7.66 -10.24
N ARG A 415 -21.72 -8.96 -10.15
CA ARG A 415 -20.42 -9.44 -9.67
C ARG A 415 -19.49 -10.00 -10.73
N THR A 416 -19.99 -10.25 -11.93
CA THR A 416 -19.20 -10.84 -13.02
C THR A 416 -19.13 -9.91 -14.24
N VAL A 417 -18.03 -9.98 -14.98
CA VAL A 417 -17.87 -9.19 -16.22
C VAL A 417 -18.86 -9.69 -17.27
N ALA A 418 -19.04 -11.00 -17.42
CA ALA A 418 -20.06 -11.58 -18.27
C ALA A 418 -21.48 -11.13 -17.87
N GLY A 419 -21.77 -11.02 -16.57
CA GLY A 419 -23.04 -10.49 -16.07
C GLY A 419 -23.26 -9.03 -16.45
N ALA A 420 -22.23 -8.19 -16.32
CA ALA A 420 -22.29 -6.79 -16.75
C ALA A 420 -22.48 -6.65 -18.27
N LEU A 421 -21.80 -7.49 -19.06
CA LEU A 421 -21.97 -7.52 -20.52
C LEU A 421 -23.36 -8.02 -20.93
N ALA A 422 -23.91 -9.01 -20.23
CA ALA A 422 -25.28 -9.50 -20.46
C ALA A 422 -26.32 -8.43 -20.12
N ALA A 423 -26.12 -7.68 -19.04
CA ALA A 423 -26.97 -6.54 -18.67
C ALA A 423 -26.92 -5.40 -19.70
N ALA A 424 -25.77 -5.21 -20.36
CA ALA A 424 -25.60 -4.27 -21.46
C ALA A 424 -26.18 -4.77 -22.80
N GLY A 425 -26.56 -6.05 -22.90
CA GLY A 425 -27.09 -6.65 -24.12
C GLY A 425 -28.57 -6.31 -24.41
N PRO A 426 -29.04 -6.58 -25.64
CA PRO A 426 -30.42 -6.33 -26.05
C PRO A 426 -31.42 -7.06 -25.13
N ALA A 427 -32.60 -6.47 -24.96
CA ALA A 427 -33.48 -6.82 -23.85
C ALA A 427 -34.01 -8.27 -23.87
N ALA A 428 -33.75 -9.04 -22.80
CA ALA A 428 -34.64 -10.11 -22.38
C ALA A 428 -35.92 -9.47 -21.81
N ALA A 429 -37.07 -10.09 -22.07
CA ALA A 429 -38.41 -9.57 -21.81
C ALA A 429 -38.56 -8.86 -20.46
N ALA A 430 -39.36 -7.78 -20.46
CA ALA A 430 -39.42 -6.69 -19.49
C ALA A 430 -39.79 -7.01 -18.02
N GLY A 431 -39.78 -8.28 -17.60
CA GLY A 431 -40.23 -8.68 -16.24
C GLY A 431 -39.23 -8.45 -15.10
N ASP A 432 -37.92 -8.54 -15.37
CA ASP A 432 -36.91 -8.65 -14.28
C ASP A 432 -35.96 -7.43 -14.17
N ARG A 433 -36.00 -6.48 -15.12
CA ARG A 433 -35.03 -5.35 -15.17
C ARG A 433 -35.40 -4.15 -14.31
N GLU A 434 -36.68 -4.01 -13.96
CA GLU A 434 -37.18 -2.84 -13.23
C GLU A 434 -36.66 -2.78 -11.79
N SER A 435 -36.11 -3.88 -11.27
CA SER A 435 -35.55 -3.96 -9.92
C SER A 435 -34.02 -3.79 -9.82
N ASP A 436 -33.27 -3.74 -10.94
CA ASP A 436 -31.80 -3.57 -10.91
C ASP A 436 -31.35 -2.30 -11.66
N GLU A 437 -31.18 -1.23 -10.89
CA GLU A 437 -30.75 0.08 -11.38
C GLU A 437 -29.41 0.04 -12.15
N ALA A 438 -28.47 -0.80 -11.72
CA ALA A 438 -27.17 -0.92 -12.38
C ALA A 438 -27.32 -1.56 -13.77
N ALA A 439 -28.17 -2.58 -13.89
CA ALA A 439 -28.47 -3.21 -15.16
C ALA A 439 -29.17 -2.25 -16.13
N ALA A 440 -30.14 -1.45 -15.65
CA ALA A 440 -30.80 -0.42 -16.46
C ALA A 440 -29.82 0.64 -16.97
N ARG A 441 -28.93 1.14 -16.11
CA ARG A 441 -27.88 2.11 -16.49
C ARG A 441 -26.92 1.54 -17.54
N LEU A 442 -26.52 0.27 -17.41
CA LEU A 442 -25.65 -0.41 -18.39
C LEU A 442 -26.34 -0.57 -19.74
N SER A 443 -27.60 -1.02 -19.76
CA SER A 443 -28.38 -1.14 -20.99
C SER A 443 -28.56 0.21 -21.68
N TYR A 444 -28.82 1.28 -20.93
CA TYR A 444 -28.93 2.63 -21.46
C TYR A 444 -27.60 3.14 -22.02
N ALA A 445 -26.50 2.97 -21.29
CA ALA A 445 -25.16 3.34 -21.76
C ALA A 445 -24.75 2.57 -23.04
N ALA A 446 -25.14 1.30 -23.15
CA ALA A 446 -24.91 0.49 -24.34
C ALA A 446 -25.71 1.00 -25.55
N ALA A 447 -26.98 1.39 -25.35
CA ALA A 447 -27.82 2.00 -26.39
C ALA A 447 -27.20 3.30 -26.92
N LEU A 448 -26.81 4.22 -26.01
CA LEU A 448 -26.13 5.47 -26.38
C LEU A 448 -24.81 5.22 -27.13
N ARG A 449 -24.03 4.23 -26.70
CA ARG A 449 -22.80 3.84 -27.41
C ARG A 449 -23.10 3.32 -28.82
N ALA A 450 -24.15 2.52 -28.99
CA ALA A 450 -24.53 1.98 -30.29
C ALA A 450 -25.01 3.09 -31.23
N GLU A 451 -25.82 4.05 -30.74
CA GLU A 451 -26.23 5.24 -31.49
C GLU A 451 -25.03 6.07 -31.93
N ALA A 452 -24.09 6.35 -31.02
CA ALA A 452 -22.89 7.12 -31.32
C ALA A 452 -21.99 6.43 -32.36
N LEU A 453 -21.86 5.11 -32.32
CA LEU A 453 -21.08 4.35 -33.30
C LEU A 453 -21.82 4.18 -34.64
N GLY A 454 -23.16 4.10 -34.62
CA GLY A 454 -24.00 4.03 -35.82
C GLY A 454 -24.12 5.37 -36.56
N GLY A 455 -24.04 6.49 -35.85
CA GLY A 455 -24.03 7.84 -36.43
C GLY A 455 -22.76 8.23 -37.19
N CYS A 456 -21.70 7.40 -37.15
CA CYS A 456 -20.48 7.60 -37.95
C CYS A 456 -20.53 6.96 -39.34
N ALA A 457 -21.66 6.35 -39.73
CA ALA A 457 -21.84 5.70 -41.03
C ALA A 457 -22.75 6.48 -42.00
N GLY A 458 -23.05 7.76 -41.71
CA GLY A 458 -23.89 8.65 -42.54
C GLY A 458 -23.09 9.68 -43.30
#